data_AF-A0A343W0R8-F1
#
_entry.id   AF-A0A343W0R8-F1
#
_cell.length_a   1.000
_cell.length_b   1.000
_cell.length_c   1.000
_cell.angle_alpha   90.00
_cell.angle_beta   90.00
_cell.angle_gamma   90.00
#
_symmetry.space_group_name_H-M   'P 1'
#
loop_
_entity.id
_entity.type
_entity.pdbx_description
1 polymer ?
#
loop_
_entity_poly.entity_id
_entity_poly.type
_entity_poly.pdbx_seq_one_letter_code
_entity_poly.pdbx_strand_id
1 'polypeptide(L)'
;TLIGIMTFDSTIHFYNLNSNLKQTQMMVVPDIQDIFIPMSDDILVNVGENQNIIENLLDNLPNMWIDNKISDSCAGSAINAAFMVLKKIGGKLLLFLSSVPNIGDLTVNLNREPKEKSKYKSLYGSSSSGNNSMNPKVREIELLTPYNNSYTDLAQTITQYQISVDLFACPLYNIDLATIYPLVKNSGGSLHYYPQFNVQHYNDKLREELLFILTTETA
;
A
#
# COMPACT_ATOMS: atom_id res chain seq x y z
N THR A 1 -15.26 16.37 4.99
CA THR A 1 -14.12 15.48 4.69
C THR A 1 -13.84 15.51 3.21
N LEU A 2 -12.57 15.63 2.82
CA LEU A 2 -12.17 15.47 1.42
C LEU A 2 -11.80 14.01 1.14
N ILE A 3 -12.07 13.53 -0.07
CA ILE A 3 -11.73 12.17 -0.52
C ILE A 3 -11.16 12.21 -1.92
N GLY A 4 -10.20 11.34 -2.19
CA GLY A 4 -9.74 11.00 -3.53
C GLY A 4 -9.71 9.49 -3.68
N ILE A 5 -9.91 9.01 -4.90
CA ILE A 5 -9.84 7.59 -5.24
C ILE A 5 -8.78 7.41 -6.30
N MET A 6 -7.93 6.40 -6.11
CA MET A 6 -6.91 5.97 -7.06
C MET A 6 -6.92 4.45 -7.14
N THR A 7 -6.69 3.90 -8.33
CA THR A 7 -6.41 2.47 -8.52
C THR A 7 -5.04 2.32 -9.18
N PHE A 8 -4.44 1.14 -9.06
CA PHE A 8 -3.15 0.86 -9.66
C PHE A 8 -3.03 -0.60 -10.11
N ASP A 9 -2.21 -0.81 -11.13
CA ASP A 9 -1.73 -2.11 -11.58
C ASP A 9 -0.27 -1.96 -12.06
N SER A 10 0.01 -2.14 -13.35
CA SER A 10 1.23 -1.66 -14.00
C SER A 10 1.30 -0.13 -14.14
N THR A 11 0.16 0.56 -14.04
CA THR A 11 0.03 2.02 -14.16
C THR A 11 -0.84 2.59 -13.04
N ILE A 12 -0.85 3.92 -12.89
CA ILE A 12 -1.62 4.61 -11.84
C ILE A 12 -2.84 5.27 -12.48
N HIS A 13 -4.01 5.13 -11.85
CA HIS A 13 -5.27 5.65 -12.35
C HIS A 13 -5.87 6.63 -11.34
N PHE A 14 -6.03 7.88 -11.75
CA PHE A 14 -6.73 8.92 -10.99
C PHE A 14 -8.17 9.04 -11.48
N TYR A 15 -9.09 9.31 -10.56
CA TYR A 15 -10.50 9.53 -10.90
C TYR A 15 -10.89 10.97 -10.61
N ASN A 16 -11.41 11.68 -11.62
CA ASN A 16 -11.98 13.00 -11.44
C ASN A 16 -13.41 12.86 -10.88
N LEU A 17 -13.59 13.30 -9.64
CA LEU A 17 -14.82 13.19 -8.87
C LEU A 17 -15.59 14.52 -8.77
N ASN A 18 -15.39 15.44 -9.73
CA ASN A 18 -16.09 16.71 -9.76
C ASN A 18 -17.59 16.51 -10.05
N SER A 19 -18.46 17.01 -9.17
CA SER A 19 -19.93 16.91 -9.26
C SER A 19 -20.55 17.52 -10.52
N ASN A 20 -19.83 18.39 -11.23
CA ASN A 20 -20.29 18.94 -12.51
C ASN A 20 -20.23 17.92 -13.65
N LEU A 21 -19.53 16.80 -13.46
CA LEU A 21 -19.43 15.73 -14.46
C LEU A 21 -20.63 14.80 -14.38
N LYS A 22 -21.17 14.45 -15.55
CA LYS A 22 -22.24 13.43 -15.66
C LYS A 22 -21.75 12.01 -15.36
N GLN A 23 -20.45 11.77 -15.57
CA GLN A 23 -19.79 10.50 -15.36
C GLN A 23 -18.34 10.75 -14.96
N THR A 24 -17.81 9.90 -14.08
CA THR A 24 -16.41 9.92 -13.63
C THR A 24 -15.44 9.77 -14.79
N GLN A 25 -14.40 10.61 -14.82
CA GLN A 25 -13.32 10.50 -15.79
C GLN A 25 -12.11 9.82 -15.14
N MET A 26 -11.55 8.81 -15.83
CA MET A 26 -10.31 8.15 -15.41
C MET A 26 -9.13 8.75 -16.17
N MET A 27 -8.08 9.13 -15.45
CA MET A 27 -6.82 9.64 -15.98
C MET A 27 -5.72 8.64 -15.67
N VAL A 28 -5.08 8.11 -16.72
CA VAL A 28 -4.04 7.09 -16.59
C VAL A 28 -2.67 7.77 -16.62
N VAL A 29 -1.83 7.45 -15.63
CA VAL A 29 -0.43 7.86 -15.55
C VAL A 29 0.42 6.60 -15.78
N PRO A 30 0.91 6.40 -17.02
CA PRO A 30 1.67 5.20 -17.38
C PRO A 30 3.14 5.27 -16.97
N ASP A 31 3.70 6.48 -16.82
CA ASP A 31 5.07 6.65 -16.36
C ASP A 31 5.12 6.59 -14.83
N ILE A 32 5.59 5.45 -14.33
CA ILE A 32 5.70 5.17 -12.89
C ILE A 32 7.07 5.56 -12.31
N GLN A 33 7.99 6.07 -13.13
CA GLN A 33 9.32 6.55 -12.73
C GLN A 33 9.35 8.06 -12.56
N ASP A 34 8.65 8.80 -13.42
CA ASP A 34 8.46 10.25 -13.32
C ASP A 34 6.97 10.59 -13.12
N ILE A 35 6.51 10.36 -11.90
CA ILE A 35 5.10 10.51 -11.55
C ILE A 35 4.72 11.99 -11.52
N PHE A 36 3.68 12.33 -12.28
CA PHE A 36 3.02 13.63 -12.20
C PHE A 36 1.57 13.47 -11.75
N ILE A 37 1.04 14.55 -11.20
CA ILE A 37 -0.37 14.64 -10.84
C ILE A 37 -1.12 15.20 -12.05
N PRO A 38 -2.05 14.45 -12.68
CA PRO A 38 -2.64 14.84 -13.96
C PRO A 38 -3.61 16.02 -13.87
N MET A 39 -3.95 16.46 -12.65
CA MET A 39 -4.92 17.53 -12.42
C MET A 39 -4.50 18.41 -11.23
N SER A 40 -4.59 19.73 -11.39
CA SER A 40 -4.06 20.72 -10.44
C SER A 40 -4.89 20.84 -9.16
N ASP A 41 -6.21 20.83 -9.33
CA ASP A 41 -7.26 21.02 -8.32
C ASP A 41 -8.36 19.98 -8.62
N ASP A 42 -9.07 19.45 -7.60
CA ASP A 42 -10.16 18.45 -7.69
C ASP A 42 -9.80 16.95 -7.64
N ILE A 43 -8.57 16.56 -7.27
CA ILE A 43 -8.31 15.14 -6.96
C ILE A 43 -8.93 14.75 -5.62
N LEU A 44 -8.90 15.70 -4.67
CA LEU A 44 -9.56 15.58 -3.38
C LEU A 44 -10.82 16.43 -3.41
N VAL A 45 -11.99 15.78 -3.33
CA VAL A 45 -13.30 16.43 -3.41
C VAL A 45 -14.06 16.31 -2.09
N ASN A 46 -14.98 17.23 -1.82
CA ASN A 46 -15.84 17.14 -0.64
C ASN A 46 -16.82 15.96 -0.78
N VAL A 47 -16.78 15.02 0.15
CA VAL A 47 -17.64 13.83 0.14
C VAL A 47 -19.14 14.20 0.09
N GLY A 48 -19.57 15.21 0.85
CA GLY A 48 -20.98 15.59 0.93
C GLY A 48 -21.51 16.24 -0.35
N GLU A 49 -20.67 17.00 -1.05
CA GLU A 49 -21.04 17.67 -2.30
C GLU A 49 -20.97 16.72 -3.51
N ASN A 50 -20.12 15.70 -3.44
CA ASN A 50 -19.80 14.82 -4.56
C ASN A 50 -20.26 13.37 -4.33
N GLN A 51 -21.20 13.13 -3.39
CA GLN A 51 -21.66 11.80 -3.01
C GLN A 51 -22.12 10.96 -4.21
N ASN A 52 -22.98 11.52 -5.08
CA ASN A 52 -23.55 10.80 -6.22
C ASN A 52 -22.50 10.28 -7.20
N ILE A 53 -21.46 11.07 -7.50
CA ILE A 53 -20.40 10.66 -8.44
C ILE A 53 -19.43 9.67 -7.79
N ILE A 54 -19.22 9.77 -6.48
CA ILE A 54 -18.43 8.80 -5.70
C ILE A 54 -19.14 7.44 -5.69
N GLU A 55 -20.42 7.39 -5.34
CA GLU A 55 -21.21 6.14 -5.34
C GLU A 55 -21.24 5.51 -6.72
N ASN A 56 -21.51 6.30 -7.77
CA ASN A 56 -21.50 5.81 -9.14
C ASN A 56 -20.12 5.27 -9.57
N LEU A 57 -19.02 5.90 -9.14
CA LEU A 57 -17.69 5.33 -9.38
C LEU A 57 -17.56 3.98 -8.68
N LEU A 58 -17.87 3.90 -7.38
CA LEU A 58 -17.69 2.69 -6.59
C LEU A 58 -18.51 1.51 -7.11
N ASP A 59 -19.74 1.76 -7.59
CA ASP A 59 -20.59 0.73 -8.22
C ASP A 59 -20.00 0.21 -9.54
N ASN A 60 -19.36 1.09 -10.32
CA ASN A 60 -18.81 0.73 -11.63
C ASN A 60 -17.37 0.22 -11.57
N LEU A 61 -16.61 0.51 -10.51
CA LEU A 61 -15.19 0.21 -10.40
C LEU A 61 -14.87 -1.29 -10.57
N PRO A 62 -15.64 -2.24 -9.98
CA PRO A 62 -15.44 -3.66 -10.26
C PRO A 62 -15.64 -4.03 -11.73
N ASN A 63 -16.65 -3.45 -12.39
CA ASN A 63 -16.95 -3.70 -13.80
C ASN A 63 -15.87 -3.13 -14.73
N MET A 64 -15.25 -2.00 -14.36
CA MET A 64 -14.15 -1.41 -15.14
C MET A 64 -12.93 -2.34 -15.22
N TRP A 65 -12.69 -3.13 -14.17
CA TRP A 65 -11.47 -3.94 -14.01
C TRP A 65 -11.71 -5.45 -14.07
N ILE A 66 -12.94 -5.90 -14.36
CA ILE A 66 -13.32 -7.32 -14.30
C ILE A 66 -12.47 -8.23 -15.19
N ASP A 67 -12.08 -7.75 -16.36
CA ASP A 67 -11.26 -8.47 -17.34
C ASP A 67 -9.77 -8.11 -17.28
N ASN A 68 -9.33 -7.39 -16.23
CA ASN A 68 -7.92 -7.02 -16.08
C ASN A 68 -7.07 -8.27 -15.79
N LYS A 69 -6.01 -8.45 -16.59
CA LYS A 69 -5.08 -9.60 -16.51
C LYS A 69 -3.67 -9.17 -16.12
N ILE A 70 -3.48 -7.90 -15.78
CA ILE A 70 -2.18 -7.37 -15.38
C ILE A 70 -1.80 -7.97 -14.02
N SER A 71 -0.66 -8.66 -13.99
CA SER A 71 -0.08 -9.22 -12.77
C SER A 71 0.85 -8.24 -12.05
N ASP A 72 1.28 -7.20 -12.76
CA ASP A 72 2.21 -6.22 -12.22
C ASP A 72 1.52 -5.25 -11.27
N SER A 73 2.30 -4.79 -10.30
CA SER A 73 1.86 -3.91 -9.22
C SER A 73 2.91 -2.84 -8.97
N CYS A 74 2.58 -1.62 -9.35
CA CYS A 74 3.33 -0.39 -9.12
C CYS A 74 2.92 0.28 -7.80
N ALA A 75 2.52 -0.49 -6.78
CA ALA A 75 1.95 0.04 -5.54
C ALA A 75 2.87 1.08 -4.86
N GLY A 76 4.18 0.91 -4.91
CA GLY A 76 5.13 1.89 -4.36
C GLY A 76 5.07 3.23 -5.07
N SER A 77 5.07 3.23 -6.40
CA SER A 77 4.82 4.43 -7.22
C SER A 77 3.44 5.02 -6.91
N ALA A 78 2.39 4.21 -6.74
CA ALA A 78 1.06 4.69 -6.36
C ALA A 78 1.04 5.37 -4.98
N ILE A 79 1.81 4.88 -4.00
CA ILE A 79 1.98 5.52 -2.69
C ILE A 79 2.68 6.89 -2.86
N ASN A 80 3.73 6.97 -3.68
CA ASN A 80 4.42 8.24 -3.98
C ASN A 80 3.47 9.25 -4.64
N ALA A 81 2.63 8.79 -5.57
CA ALA A 81 1.59 9.59 -6.21
C ALA A 81 0.55 10.10 -5.19
N ALA A 82 0.05 9.23 -4.32
CA ALA A 82 -0.87 9.61 -3.25
C ALA A 82 -0.23 10.61 -2.27
N PHE A 83 1.06 10.43 -1.95
CA PHE A 83 1.84 11.38 -1.15
C PHE A 83 1.91 12.76 -1.82
N MET A 84 2.14 12.85 -3.13
CA MET A 84 2.17 14.13 -3.85
C MET A 84 0.84 14.88 -3.78
N VAL A 85 -0.29 14.17 -3.73
CA VAL A 85 -1.62 14.75 -3.53
C VAL A 85 -1.81 15.19 -2.08
N LEU A 86 -1.53 14.30 -1.12
CA LEU A 86 -1.81 14.52 0.30
C LEU A 86 -0.85 15.52 0.96
N LYS A 87 0.41 15.67 0.50
CA LYS A 87 1.43 16.51 1.15
C LYS A 87 1.05 17.98 1.33
N LYS A 88 0.06 18.47 0.57
CA LYS A 88 -0.45 19.84 0.66
C LYS A 88 -1.34 20.07 1.89
N ILE A 89 -2.01 19.02 2.38
CA ILE A 89 -3.08 19.12 3.40
C ILE A 89 -2.82 18.18 4.59
N GLY A 90 -2.14 17.05 4.37
CA GLY A 90 -2.06 15.93 5.31
C GLY A 90 -3.26 14.99 5.17
N GLY A 91 -3.36 14.00 6.07
CA GLY A 91 -4.52 13.12 6.16
C GLY A 91 -4.17 11.65 6.32
N LYS A 92 -5.01 10.79 5.73
CA LYS A 92 -4.92 9.34 5.86
C LYS A 92 -5.00 8.67 4.49
N LEU A 93 -4.07 7.75 4.22
CA LEU A 93 -4.07 6.88 3.05
C LEU A 93 -4.56 5.50 3.45
N LEU A 94 -5.67 5.05 2.85
CA LEU A 94 -6.12 3.67 2.93
C LEU A 94 -5.56 2.90 1.72
N LEU A 95 -4.58 2.04 1.97
CA LEU A 95 -3.92 1.23 0.95
C LEU A 95 -4.48 -0.19 0.94
N PHE A 96 -5.06 -0.60 -0.18
CA PHE A 96 -5.51 -1.97 -0.41
C PHE A 96 -4.52 -2.69 -1.31
N LEU A 97 -3.95 -3.80 -0.84
CA LEU A 97 -2.88 -4.51 -1.54
C LEU A 97 -3.18 -6.00 -1.63
N SER A 98 -3.28 -6.53 -2.85
CA SER A 98 -3.56 -7.95 -3.12
C SER A 98 -2.37 -8.71 -3.74
N SER A 99 -1.33 -7.99 -4.17
CA SER A 99 -0.14 -8.56 -4.81
C SER A 99 1.12 -7.86 -4.32
N VAL A 100 2.27 -8.51 -4.50
CA VAL A 100 3.58 -7.93 -4.19
C VAL A 100 3.84 -6.74 -5.12
N PRO A 101 4.26 -5.58 -4.59
CA PRO A 101 4.81 -4.50 -5.41
C PRO A 101 6.05 -5.00 -6.15
N ASN A 102 6.00 -5.11 -7.48
CA ASN A 102 7.04 -5.77 -8.27
C ASN A 102 7.69 -4.86 -9.34
N ILE A 103 7.08 -3.71 -9.65
CA ILE A 103 7.61 -2.71 -10.58
C ILE A 103 7.54 -1.31 -9.97
N GLY A 104 8.28 -0.37 -10.57
CA GLY A 104 8.31 1.03 -10.13
C GLY A 104 9.15 1.23 -8.87
N ASP A 105 8.76 2.20 -8.05
CA ASP A 105 9.42 2.48 -6.79
C ASP A 105 9.02 1.48 -5.70
N LEU A 106 9.88 1.35 -4.68
CA LEU A 106 9.62 0.55 -3.47
C LEU A 106 9.23 -0.92 -3.76
N THR A 107 9.81 -1.52 -4.80
CA THR A 107 9.59 -2.94 -5.11
C THR A 107 9.98 -3.84 -3.94
N VAL A 108 9.21 -4.91 -3.75
CA VAL A 108 9.41 -5.89 -2.70
C VAL A 108 9.81 -7.22 -3.32
N ASN A 109 11.00 -7.71 -2.99
CA ASN A 109 11.48 -9.00 -3.47
C ASN A 109 11.15 -10.11 -2.46
N LEU A 110 10.39 -11.12 -2.91
CA LEU A 110 10.08 -12.31 -2.11
C LEU A 110 11.30 -13.21 -1.87
N ASN A 111 12.24 -13.22 -2.82
CA ASN A 111 13.47 -13.98 -2.73
C ASN A 111 14.53 -13.12 -2.02
N ARG A 112 14.43 -13.08 -0.70
CA ARG A 112 15.44 -12.44 0.15
C ARG A 112 16.75 -13.22 0.06
N GLU A 113 17.70 -12.72 -0.71
CA GLU A 113 19.07 -13.22 -0.62
C GLU A 113 19.61 -12.91 0.79
N PRO A 114 20.23 -13.90 1.48
CA PRO A 114 20.77 -13.66 2.80
C PRO A 114 21.84 -12.58 2.71
N LYS A 115 21.63 -11.46 3.42
CA LYS A 115 22.66 -10.44 3.56
C LYS A 115 23.86 -11.09 4.24
N GLU A 116 25.02 -11.13 3.57
CA GLU A 116 26.28 -11.63 4.15
C GLU A 116 26.71 -10.92 5.45
N LYS A 117 26.01 -9.83 5.84
CA LYS A 117 26.33 -8.97 6.98
C LYS A 117 25.19 -8.90 7.99
N SER A 118 24.62 -10.02 8.43
CA SER A 118 23.79 -9.96 9.64
C SER A 118 24.69 -9.72 10.86
N LYS A 119 24.49 -8.56 11.51
CA LYS A 119 25.13 -8.18 12.79
C LYS A 119 24.72 -9.11 13.95
N TYR A 120 23.75 -10.00 13.73
CA TYR A 120 23.43 -11.10 14.63
C TYR A 120 24.43 -12.24 14.44
N LYS A 121 25.71 -11.95 14.72
CA LYS A 121 26.69 -13.00 14.99
C LYS A 121 26.18 -13.75 16.20
N SER A 122 25.72 -14.98 15.96
CA SER A 122 25.08 -15.88 16.92
C SER A 122 25.70 -15.76 18.32
N LEU A 123 24.97 -15.17 19.27
CA LEU A 123 25.32 -15.21 20.71
C LEU A 123 25.21 -16.64 21.28
N TYR A 124 24.69 -17.60 20.50
CA TYR A 124 24.51 -19.00 20.86
C TYR A 124 25.08 -19.96 19.80
N GLY A 125 26.27 -19.67 19.26
CA GLY A 125 26.93 -20.53 18.28
C GLY A 125 28.38 -20.75 18.64
N SER A 126 28.66 -21.88 19.30
CA SER A 126 30.01 -22.39 19.52
C SER A 126 30.79 -22.47 18.21
N SER A 127 32.06 -22.10 18.32
CA SER A 127 33.17 -22.36 17.42
C SER A 127 33.02 -23.67 16.63
N SER A 128 32.99 -23.63 15.29
CA SER A 128 33.75 -24.54 14.41
C SER A 128 33.26 -24.52 12.96
N SER A 129 34.24 -24.54 12.05
CA SER A 129 34.26 -25.10 10.69
C SER A 129 32.96 -25.48 9.99
N GLY A 130 32.80 -24.91 8.79
CA GLY A 130 32.80 -25.76 7.59
C GLY A 130 31.47 -26.11 6.93
N ASN A 131 30.32 -25.59 7.37
CA ASN A 131 29.08 -25.74 6.61
C ASN A 131 28.22 -24.47 6.69
N ASN A 132 27.86 -23.92 5.52
CA ASN A 132 26.96 -22.77 5.33
C ASN A 132 25.49 -23.09 5.70
N SER A 133 25.26 -23.80 6.81
CA SER A 133 23.93 -23.99 7.38
C SER A 133 23.71 -22.89 8.40
N MET A 134 23.13 -21.77 7.95
CA MET A 134 22.65 -20.70 8.82
C MET A 134 21.75 -21.28 9.92
N ASN A 135 21.97 -20.88 11.17
CA ASN A 135 21.11 -21.31 12.29
C ASN A 135 19.64 -20.94 11.99
N PRO A 136 18.68 -21.87 12.12
CA PRO A 136 17.28 -21.64 11.74
C PRO A 136 16.64 -20.45 12.49
N LYS A 137 17.02 -20.24 13.75
CA LYS A 137 16.57 -19.08 14.55
C LYS A 137 17.09 -17.74 14.03
N VAL A 138 18.33 -17.70 13.51
CA VAL A 138 18.90 -16.46 12.93
C VAL A 138 18.18 -16.14 11.63
N ARG A 139 17.88 -17.17 10.82
CA ARG A 139 17.11 -17.03 9.59
C ARG A 139 15.69 -16.53 9.84
N GLU A 140 15.01 -17.01 10.88
CA GLU A 140 13.67 -16.54 11.27
C GLU A 140 13.69 -15.04 11.62
N ILE A 141 14.66 -14.60 12.43
CA ILE A 141 14.82 -13.19 12.79
C ILE A 141 15.07 -12.34 11.53
N GLU A 142 15.92 -12.80 10.61
CA GLU A 142 16.18 -12.11 9.35
C GLU A 142 14.91 -11.95 8.50
N LEU A 143 14.04 -12.95 8.45
CA LEU A 143 12.76 -12.89 7.74
C LEU A 143 11.76 -11.90 8.37
N LEU A 144 11.84 -11.70 9.69
CA LEU A 144 11.00 -10.73 10.41
C LEU A 144 11.55 -9.29 10.34
N THR A 145 12.81 -9.12 9.95
CA THR A 145 13.37 -7.78 9.70
C THR A 145 13.02 -7.25 8.31
N PRO A 146 12.80 -5.95 8.12
CA PRO A 146 12.62 -5.37 6.79
C PRO A 146 13.83 -5.66 5.88
N TYR A 147 13.58 -5.99 4.60
CA TYR A 147 14.66 -6.26 3.67
C TYR A 147 15.54 -5.03 3.40
N ASN A 148 14.95 -3.85 3.34
CA ASN A 148 15.66 -2.57 3.21
C ASN A 148 14.96 -1.48 4.04
N ASN A 149 15.52 -0.27 4.05
CA ASN A 149 14.98 0.84 4.81
C ASN A 149 14.03 1.73 4.00
N SER A 150 13.77 1.45 2.71
CA SER A 150 13.06 2.37 1.83
C SER A 150 11.65 2.72 2.33
N TYR A 151 10.91 1.74 2.86
CA TYR A 151 9.61 1.97 3.49
C TYR A 151 9.70 2.72 4.83
N THR A 152 10.79 2.53 5.57
CA THR A 152 11.07 3.27 6.81
C THR A 152 11.36 4.74 6.51
N ASP A 153 12.17 5.02 5.50
CA ASP A 153 12.57 6.36 5.07
C ASP A 153 11.35 7.12 4.48
N LEU A 154 10.52 6.42 3.70
CA LEU A 154 9.24 6.96 3.25
C LEU A 154 8.34 7.31 4.44
N ALA A 155 8.21 6.42 5.43
CA ALA A 155 7.40 6.68 6.62
C ALA A 155 7.83 7.96 7.34
N GLN A 156 9.14 8.17 7.51
CA GLN A 156 9.67 9.38 8.12
C GLN A 156 9.31 10.63 7.31
N THR A 157 9.31 10.54 5.99
CA THR A 157 8.96 11.64 5.11
C THR A 157 7.47 11.96 5.21
N ILE A 158 6.58 10.98 5.04
CA ILE A 158 5.13 11.23 5.05
C ILE A 158 4.62 11.73 6.41
N THR A 159 5.24 11.30 7.52
CA THR A 159 4.88 11.77 8.87
C THR A 159 5.20 13.26 9.05
N GLN A 160 6.22 13.80 8.38
CA GLN A 160 6.51 15.26 8.39
C GLN A 160 5.38 16.07 7.76
N TYR A 161 4.60 15.46 6.88
CA TYR A 161 3.44 16.06 6.22
C TYR A 161 2.11 15.64 6.85
N GLN A 162 2.14 15.07 8.06
CA GLN A 162 0.94 14.65 8.81
C GLN A 162 0.09 13.64 8.02
N ILE A 163 0.75 12.69 7.34
CA ILE A 163 0.09 11.62 6.60
C ILE A 163 0.28 10.29 7.32
N SER A 164 -0.81 9.59 7.56
CA SER A 164 -0.85 8.22 8.08
C SER A 164 -1.23 7.21 6.99
N VAL A 165 -0.76 5.97 7.09
CA VAL A 165 -1.08 4.90 6.12
C VAL A 165 -1.67 3.69 6.84
N ASP A 166 -2.92 3.38 6.55
CA ASP A 166 -3.56 2.12 6.94
C ASP A 166 -3.45 1.12 5.77
N LEU A 167 -3.04 -0.11 6.04
CA LEU A 167 -2.82 -1.15 5.03
C LEU A 167 -3.79 -2.31 5.20
N PHE A 168 -4.61 -2.55 4.18
CA PHE A 168 -5.41 -3.74 4.00
C PHE A 168 -4.72 -4.69 3.02
N ALA A 169 -4.02 -5.69 3.55
CA ALA A 169 -3.31 -6.69 2.79
C ALA A 169 -4.19 -7.93 2.60
N CYS A 170 -4.67 -8.14 1.37
CA CYS A 170 -5.55 -9.24 0.96
C CYS A 170 -4.90 -10.13 -0.11
N PRO A 171 -3.71 -10.72 0.14
CA PRO A 171 -2.99 -11.40 -0.92
C PRO A 171 -3.50 -12.83 -1.16
N LEU A 172 -3.47 -13.24 -2.43
CA LEU A 172 -3.72 -14.64 -2.81
C LEU A 172 -2.48 -15.53 -2.57
N TYR A 173 -1.29 -14.95 -2.74
CA TYR A 173 0.01 -15.59 -2.57
C TYR A 173 0.84 -14.90 -1.49
N ASN A 174 2.08 -15.31 -1.29
CA ASN A 174 2.94 -14.70 -0.28
C ASN A 174 3.28 -13.25 -0.64
N ILE A 175 3.26 -12.38 0.37
CA ILE A 175 3.75 -11.00 0.32
C ILE A 175 4.66 -10.76 1.51
N ASP A 176 5.78 -10.08 1.28
CA ASP A 176 6.72 -9.75 2.34
C ASP A 176 6.26 -8.50 3.11
N LEU A 177 5.33 -8.71 4.05
CA LEU A 177 4.83 -7.66 4.93
C LEU A 177 5.91 -7.11 5.86
N ALA A 178 6.95 -7.87 6.21
CA ALA A 178 8.01 -7.37 7.08
C ALA A 178 8.76 -6.19 6.43
N THR A 179 8.85 -6.16 5.09
CA THR A 179 9.43 -5.03 4.36
C THR A 179 8.49 -3.82 4.28
N ILE A 180 7.17 -4.03 4.13
CA ILE A 180 6.18 -2.94 3.95
C ILE A 180 5.73 -2.35 5.30
N TYR A 181 5.59 -3.18 6.33
CA TYR A 181 5.03 -2.83 7.63
C TYR A 181 5.65 -1.61 8.34
N PRO A 182 6.96 -1.31 8.21
CA PRO A 182 7.52 -0.08 8.77
C PRO A 182 6.81 1.19 8.31
N LEU A 183 6.28 1.23 7.08
CA LEU A 183 5.49 2.36 6.59
C LEU A 183 4.25 2.61 7.43
N VAL A 184 3.48 1.56 7.68
CA VAL A 184 2.24 1.59 8.47
C VAL A 184 2.55 1.93 9.91
N LYS A 185 3.51 1.21 10.52
CA LYS A 185 3.87 1.35 11.94
C LYS A 185 4.39 2.75 12.25
N ASN A 186 5.31 3.27 11.45
CA ASN A 186 5.98 4.54 11.76
C ASN A 186 5.14 5.78 11.36
N SER A 187 4.13 5.60 10.51
CA SER A 187 3.15 6.65 10.19
C SER A 187 1.94 6.65 11.14
N GLY A 188 1.89 5.73 12.11
CA GLY A 188 0.81 5.64 13.11
C GLY A 188 -0.48 4.99 12.60
N GLY A 189 -0.42 4.29 11.47
CA GLY A 189 -1.56 3.57 10.91
C GLY A 189 -1.69 2.12 11.41
N SER A 190 -2.63 1.40 10.82
CA SER A 190 -3.03 0.03 11.18
C SER A 190 -2.83 -0.96 10.03
N LEU A 191 -2.40 -2.19 10.37
CA LEU A 191 -2.25 -3.29 9.41
C LEU A 191 -3.40 -4.30 9.59
N HIS A 192 -4.15 -4.52 8.51
CA HIS A 192 -5.19 -5.51 8.39
C HIS A 192 -4.74 -6.59 7.41
N TYR A 193 -4.47 -7.80 7.90
CA TYR A 193 -3.94 -8.89 7.09
C TYR A 193 -4.94 -10.03 6.94
N TYR A 194 -5.21 -10.41 5.69
CA TYR A 194 -6.13 -11.46 5.29
C TYR A 194 -5.40 -12.46 4.38
N PRO A 195 -4.70 -13.45 4.95
CA PRO A 195 -3.91 -14.42 4.18
C PRO A 195 -4.82 -15.29 3.29
N GLN A 196 -4.37 -15.58 2.07
CA GLN A 196 -5.09 -16.41 1.11
C GLN A 196 -6.55 -15.97 0.98
N PHE A 197 -6.72 -14.69 0.63
CA PHE A 197 -8.00 -14.01 0.73
C PHE A 197 -9.13 -14.78 0.04
N ASN A 198 -10.16 -15.11 0.81
CA ASN A 198 -11.40 -15.71 0.34
C ASN A 198 -12.58 -14.85 0.81
N VAL A 199 -13.38 -14.39 -0.15
CA VAL A 199 -14.55 -13.53 0.11
C VAL A 199 -15.52 -14.18 1.08
N GLN A 200 -15.78 -15.48 0.99
CA GLN A 200 -16.74 -16.17 1.86
C GLN A 200 -16.31 -16.16 3.34
N HIS A 201 -15.00 -16.06 3.61
CA HIS A 201 -14.46 -16.10 4.97
C HIS A 201 -14.20 -14.70 5.53
N TYR A 202 -13.75 -13.76 4.69
CA TYR A 202 -13.26 -12.47 5.14
C TYR A 202 -14.20 -11.29 4.85
N ASN A 203 -15.32 -11.48 4.14
CA ASN A 203 -16.23 -10.38 3.79
C ASN A 203 -16.68 -9.58 5.03
N ASP A 204 -17.25 -10.24 6.03
CA ASP A 204 -17.75 -9.55 7.24
C ASP A 204 -16.61 -8.87 7.99
N LYS A 205 -15.48 -9.57 8.17
CA LYS A 205 -14.33 -9.03 8.88
C LYS A 205 -13.78 -7.77 8.20
N LEU A 206 -13.58 -7.82 6.88
CA LEU A 206 -13.08 -6.68 6.10
C LEU A 206 -14.05 -5.51 6.17
N ARG A 207 -15.36 -5.78 6.03
CA ARG A 207 -16.40 -4.75 6.10
C ARG A 207 -16.43 -4.06 7.45
N GLU A 208 -16.42 -4.81 8.55
CA GLU A 208 -16.47 -4.23 9.89
C GLU A 208 -15.19 -3.48 10.26
N GLU A 209 -14.01 -3.99 9.88
CA GLU A 209 -12.74 -3.28 10.12
C GLU A 209 -12.63 -1.99 9.28
N LEU A 210 -13.09 -2.02 8.03
CA LEU A 210 -13.14 -0.82 7.19
C LEU A 210 -14.14 0.20 7.72
N LEU A 211 -15.34 -0.25 8.13
CA LEU A 211 -16.35 0.61 8.74
C LEU A 211 -15.81 1.27 10.02
N PHE A 212 -15.15 0.48 10.87
CA PHE A 212 -14.52 0.98 12.09
C PHE A 212 -13.48 2.07 11.78
N ILE A 213 -12.57 1.82 10.83
CA ILE A 213 -11.53 2.82 10.47
C ILE A 213 -12.14 4.10 9.90
N LEU A 214 -13.20 4.00 9.08
CA LEU A 214 -13.84 5.16 8.46
C LEU A 214 -14.71 5.98 9.44
N THR A 215 -15.19 5.37 10.53
CA THR A 215 -16.07 6.02 11.52
C THR A 215 -15.38 6.41 12.82
N THR A 216 -14.18 5.88 13.08
CA THR A 216 -13.38 6.26 14.23
C THR A 216 -12.89 7.70 14.10
N GLU A 217 -13.08 8.49 15.16
CA GLU A 217 -12.53 9.84 15.23
C GLU A 217 -11.00 9.80 15.16
N THR A 218 -10.44 10.64 14.30
CA THR A 218 -9.00 10.82 14.16
C THR A 218 -8.65 12.26 14.54
N ALA A 219 -7.53 12.43 15.24
CA ALA A 219 -7.10 13.69 15.85
C ALA A 219 -6.36 14.61 14.87
#